data_AF-W1YFD6-F1
#
_entry.id   AF-W1YFD6-F1
#
_cell.length_a   1.000
_cell.length_b   1.000
_cell.length_c   1.000
_cell.angle_alpha   90.00
_cell.angle_beta   90.00
_cell.angle_gamma   90.00
#
_symmetry.space_group_name_H-M   'P 1'
#
loop_
_entity.id
_entity.type
_entity.pdbx_description
1 polymer ?
#
loop_
_entity_poly.entity_id
_entity_poly.type
_entity_poly.pdbx_seq_one_letter_code
_entity_poly.pdbx_strand_id
1 'polypeptide(L)' 'TVIEHAEPAPFVADSQPDVRISAISAASVSLLKGLGVWDAVQAMRCHPYRRLETWEWETAHVMFDAAELK' A
#
# COMPACT_ATOMS: atom_id res chain seq x y z
N THR A 1 13.08 10.94 -20.75
CA THR A 1 12.75 12.15 -19.97
C THR A 1 11.29 12.07 -19.58
N VAL A 2 10.98 12.32 -18.30
CA VAL A 2 9.60 12.41 -17.81
C VAL A 2 9.17 13.88 -17.89
N ILE A 3 7.95 14.15 -18.37
CA ILE A 3 7.38 15.50 -18.45
C ILE A 3 6.08 15.49 -17.66
N GLU A 4 6.03 16.24 -16.57
CA GLU A 4 4.87 16.41 -15.70
C GLU A 4 4.32 17.84 -15.79
N HIS A 5 3.01 18.00 -15.58
CA HIS A 5 2.37 19.33 -15.66
C HIS A 5 2.70 20.23 -14.46
N ALA A 6 2.89 19.65 -13.28
CA ALA A 6 3.18 20.35 -12.04
C ALA A 6 4.00 19.47 -11.09
N GLU A 7 4.77 20.11 -10.21
CA GLU A 7 5.50 19.42 -9.14
C GLU A 7 4.52 18.88 -8.08
N PRO A 8 4.75 17.68 -7.50
CA PRO A 8 3.93 17.19 -6.41
C PRO A 8 4.07 18.09 -5.17
N ALA A 9 2.97 18.25 -4.43
CA ALA A 9 3.01 18.92 -3.14
C ALA A 9 3.95 18.18 -2.17
N PRO A 10 4.70 18.90 -1.33
CA PRO A 10 5.59 18.26 -0.35
C PRO A 10 4.80 17.44 0.66
N PHE A 11 5.39 16.36 1.14
CA PHE A 11 4.83 15.57 2.22
C PHE A 11 4.83 16.37 3.54
N VAL A 12 3.70 16.40 4.24
CA VAL A 12 3.54 17.02 5.56
C VAL A 12 3.09 15.93 6.54
N ALA A 13 3.90 15.61 7.54
CA ALA A 13 3.63 14.47 8.45
C ALA A 13 2.36 14.65 9.30
N ASP A 14 2.04 15.88 9.69
CA ASP A 14 0.91 16.20 10.58
C ASP A 14 -0.41 16.48 9.83
N SER A 15 -0.41 16.46 8.49
CA SER A 15 -1.66 16.65 7.73
C SER A 15 -2.62 15.47 7.95
N GLN A 16 -3.91 15.64 7.64
CA GLN A 16 -4.83 14.50 7.66
C GLN A 16 -4.54 13.56 6.47
N PRO A 17 -4.82 12.24 6.60
CA PRO A 17 -4.74 11.31 5.47
C PRO A 17 -5.64 11.74 4.32
N ASP A 18 -5.14 11.61 3.09
CA ASP A 18 -5.96 11.79 1.87
C ASP A 18 -7.00 10.67 1.78
N VAL A 19 -8.15 10.98 1.17
CA VAL A 19 -9.19 10.00 0.84
C VAL A 19 -8.74 9.00 -0.21
N ARG A 20 -7.78 9.38 -1.06
CA ARG A 20 -7.21 8.50 -2.08
C ARG A 20 -6.12 7.63 -1.47
N ILE A 21 -6.43 6.35 -1.31
CA ILE A 21 -5.49 5.34 -0.85
C ILE A 21 -5.37 4.21 -1.88
N SER A 22 -4.31 3.42 -1.78
CA SER A 22 -4.11 2.22 -2.58
C SER A 22 -3.70 1.07 -1.68
N ALA A 23 -4.34 -0.09 -1.85
CA ALA A 23 -3.88 -1.33 -1.23
C ALA A 23 -2.70 -1.86 -2.06
N ILE A 24 -1.49 -1.77 -1.51
CA ILE A 24 -0.26 -2.18 -2.19
C ILE A 24 0.01 -3.66 -1.94
N SER A 25 -0.02 -4.46 -3.01
CA SER A 25 0.25 -5.91 -2.93
C SER A 25 1.72 -6.21 -2.61
N ALA A 26 2.00 -7.43 -2.13
CA ALA A 26 3.37 -7.87 -1.87
C ALA A 26 4.26 -7.81 -3.13
N ALA A 27 3.73 -8.13 -4.32
CA ALA A 27 4.46 -8.01 -5.57
C ALA A 27 4.84 -6.55 -5.89
N SER A 28 3.92 -5.61 -5.65
CA SER A 28 4.18 -4.17 -5.80
C SER A 28 5.23 -3.68 -4.80
N VAL A 29 5.19 -4.17 -3.55
CA VAL A 29 6.25 -3.88 -2.56
C VAL A 29 7.61 -4.39 -3.03
N SER A 30 7.68 -5.62 -3.56
CA SER A 30 8.93 -6.18 -4.10
C SER A 30 9.51 -5.35 -5.24
N LEU A 31 8.66 -4.83 -6.14
CA LEU A 31 9.09 -3.90 -7.18
C LEU A 31 9.67 -2.60 -6.58
N LEU A 32 8.95 -1.97 -5.64
CA LEU A 32 9.41 -0.73 -5.01
C LEU A 32 10.72 -0.90 -4.21
N LYS A 33 10.91 -2.08 -3.60
CA LYS A 33 12.19 -2.47 -2.99
C LYS A 33 13.30 -2.60 -4.03
N GLY A 34 13.03 -3.26 -5.17
CA GLY A 34 13.98 -3.38 -6.27
C GLY A 34 14.38 -2.04 -6.88
N LEU A 35 13.49 -1.05 -6.82
CA LEU A 35 13.75 0.34 -7.22
C LEU A 35 14.43 1.18 -6.13
N GLY A 36 14.61 0.65 -4.92
CA GLY A 36 15.27 1.35 -3.80
C GLY A 36 14.43 2.47 -3.17
N VAL A 37 13.11 2.52 -3.43
CA VAL A 37 12.25 3.62 -2.96
C VAL A 37 11.32 3.22 -1.80
N TRP A 38 11.26 1.93 -1.46
CA TRP A 38 10.31 1.44 -0.45
C TRP A 38 10.53 2.05 0.94
N ASP A 39 11.77 2.24 1.37
CA ASP A 39 12.08 2.83 2.67
C ASP A 39 11.55 4.27 2.78
N ALA A 40 11.58 5.04 1.68
CA ALA A 40 11.02 6.38 1.63
C ALA A 40 9.48 6.36 1.77
N VAL A 41 8.81 5.39 1.15
CA VAL A 41 7.36 5.20 1.31
C VAL A 41 7.02 4.88 2.77
N GLN A 42 7.79 4.00 3.40
CA GLN A 42 7.59 3.64 4.81
C GLN A 42 7.85 4.81 5.76
N ALA A 43 8.81 5.70 5.43
CA ALA A 43 9.12 6.90 6.21
C ALA A 43 8.05 8.00 6.10
N MET A 44 7.18 7.95 5.07
CA MET A 44 6.06 8.87 4.92
C MET A 44 4.84 8.36 5.69
N ARG A 45 3.92 7.65 5.01
CA ARG A 45 2.74 7.03 5.63
C ARG A 45 2.43 5.72 4.93
N CYS A 46 2.47 4.65 5.71
CA CYS A 46 1.97 3.35 5.30
C CYS A 46 1.31 2.67 6.49
N HIS A 47 0.31 1.84 6.23
CA HIS A 47 -0.28 1.01 7.26
C HIS A 47 -0.37 -0.44 6.78
N PRO A 48 0.22 -1.40 7.50
CA PRO A 48 0.16 -2.80 7.09
C PRO A 48 -1.23 -3.37 7.35
N TYR A 49 -1.83 -3.99 6.35
CA TYR A 49 -2.98 -4.87 6.54
C TYR A 49 -2.49 -6.31 6.64
N ARG A 50 -3.02 -7.05 7.63
CA ARG A 50 -2.56 -8.42 7.94
C ARG A 50 -3.54 -9.49 7.50
N ARG A 51 -4.81 -9.16 7.35
CA ARG A 51 -5.85 -10.11 6.96
C ARG A 51 -6.67 -9.55 5.82
N LEU A 52 -7.06 -10.43 4.91
CA LEU A 52 -8.05 -10.17 3.89
C LEU A 52 -9.15 -11.21 4.07
N GLU A 53 -10.39 -10.74 4.11
CA GLU A 53 -11.56 -11.59 4.22
C GLU A 53 -12.48 -11.29 3.05
N THR A 54 -13.00 -12.34 2.42
CA THR A 54 -14.00 -12.24 1.36
C THR A 54 -15.12 -13.24 1.62
N TRP A 55 -16.35 -12.83 1.34
CA TRP A 55 -17.53 -13.66 1.51
C TRP A 55 -18.58 -13.34 0.44
N GLU A 56 -19.37 -14.34 0.06
CA GLU A 56 -20.57 -14.15 -0.77
C GLU A 56 -21.85 -14.54 -0.01
N TRP A 57 -21.85 -15.70 0.64
CA TRP A 57 -22.95 -16.25 1.43
C TRP A 57 -22.46 -16.59 2.84
N GLU A 58 -23.35 -16.76 3.83
CA GLU A 58 -22.95 -17.05 5.24
C GLU A 58 -21.98 -18.24 5.37
N THR A 59 -22.06 -19.22 4.47
CA THR A 59 -21.20 -20.41 4.48
C THR A 59 -19.99 -20.31 3.54
N ALA A 60 -19.88 -19.25 2.76
CA ALA A 60 -18.81 -19.03 1.80
C ALA A 60 -17.95 -17.84 2.27
N HIS A 61 -17.10 -18.09 3.27
CA HIS A 61 -16.15 -17.13 3.83
C HIS A 61 -14.72 -17.67 3.69
N VAL A 62 -13.84 -16.85 3.12
CA VAL A 62 -12.41 -17.15 3.00
C VAL A 62 -11.62 -16.05 3.67
N MET A 63 -10.70 -16.45 4.55
CA MET A 63 -9.74 -15.57 5.20
C MET A 63 -8.33 -15.90 4.71
N PHE A 64 -7.56 -14.87 4.43
CA PHE A 64 -6.14 -14.94 4.13
C PHE A 64 -5.36 -14.15 5.20
N ASP A 65 -4.31 -14.74 5.77
CA ASP A 65 -3.38 -14.05 6.68
C ASP A 65 -2.04 -13.77 5.98
N ALA A 66 -1.54 -12.56 6.12
CA ALA A 66 -0.27 -12.12 5.54
C ALA A 66 0.94 -12.89 6.09
N ALA A 67 0.82 -13.57 7.23
CA ALA A 67 1.84 -14.49 7.72
C ALA A 67 2.02 -15.74 6.84
N GLU A 68 1.06 -16.05 5.97
CA GLU A 68 1.11 -17.18 5.04
C GLU A 68 1.78 -16.82 3.69
N LEU A 69 2.11 -15.55 3.47
CA LEU A 69 2.89 -15.12 2.31
C LEU A 69 4.31 -15.71 2.38
N LYS A 70 4.69 -16.41 1.30
CA LYS A 70 6.03 -16.98 1.10
C LYS A 70 7.02 -15.94 0.58
#